data_AF-A0A2K2D2I3-F1
#
_entry.id   AF-A0A2K2D2I3-F1
#
_cell.length_a   1.000
_cell.length_b   1.000
_cell.length_c   1.000
_cell.angle_alpha   90.00
_cell.angle_beta   90.00
_cell.angle_gamma   90.00
#
_symmetry.space_group_name_H-M   'P 1'
#
loop_
_entity.id
_entity.type
_entity.pdbx_description
1 polymer ?
#
loop_
_entity_poly.entity_id
_entity_poly.type
_entity_poly.pdbx_seq_one_letter_code
_entity_poly.pdbx_strand_id
1 'polypeptide(L)'
;HTLAGWWTDLEVANRRERKNLNTAIALVCWSIWKHRNAVVFDGATPSALQILRDIGRESSAWVHAGLLKAGSVFIKEISVN
;
A
#
# COMPACT_ATOMS: atom_id res chain seq x y z
N HIS A 1 10.20 15.59 -11.85
CA HIS A 1 9.63 15.43 -10.49
C HIS A 1 10.27 14.23 -9.81
N THR A 2 10.89 14.42 -8.66
CA THR A 2 11.41 13.30 -7.83
C THR A 2 10.27 12.76 -6.95
N LEU A 3 10.38 11.51 -6.49
CA LEU A 3 9.42 10.94 -5.54
C LEU A 3 9.27 11.82 -4.29
N ALA A 4 10.38 12.40 -3.82
CA ALA A 4 10.42 13.31 -2.68
C ALA A 4 9.68 14.63 -2.95
N GLY A 5 9.83 15.22 -4.15
CA GLY A 5 9.11 16.43 -4.54
C GLY A 5 7.59 16.18 -4.67
N TRP A 6 7.21 15.11 -5.38
CA TRP A 6 5.81 14.69 -5.47
C TRP A 6 5.17 14.48 -4.09
N TRP A 7 5.93 13.94 -3.14
CA TRP A 7 5.48 13.67 -1.79
C TRP A 7 5.22 14.94 -0.96
N THR A 8 6.08 15.95 -1.08
CA THR A 8 5.90 17.25 -0.41
C THR A 8 4.79 18.08 -1.04
N ASP A 9 4.58 17.92 -2.34
CA ASP A 9 3.59 18.67 -3.12
C ASP A 9 2.16 18.14 -2.96
N LEU A 10 1.99 16.96 -2.34
CA LEU A 10 0.66 16.41 -2.08
C LEU A 10 -0.05 17.24 -1.00
N GLU A 11 -1.01 18.07 -1.43
CA GLU A 11 -1.92 18.78 -0.52
C GLU A 11 -2.85 17.78 0.16
N VAL A 12 -2.46 17.35 1.34
CA VAL A 12 -3.30 16.49 2.20
C VAL A 12 -3.99 17.38 3.23
N ALA A 13 -5.33 17.36 3.22
CA ALA A 13 -6.16 18.34 3.92
C ALA A 13 -5.95 18.36 5.44
N ASN A 14 -5.47 17.26 6.05
CA ASN A 14 -5.07 17.26 7.46
C ASN A 14 -3.96 16.25 7.81
N ARG A 15 -3.31 16.46 8.97
CA ARG A 15 -2.23 15.58 9.48
C ARG A 15 -2.65 14.11 9.62
N ARG A 16 -3.94 13.85 9.88
CA ARG A 16 -4.48 12.49 10.05
C ARG A 16 -4.58 11.75 8.71
N GLU A 17 -5.03 12.42 7.66
CA GLU A 17 -5.01 11.89 6.30
C GLU A 17 -3.59 11.65 5.80
N ARG A 18 -2.65 12.53 6.16
CA ARG A 18 -1.23 12.32 5.83
C ARG A 18 -0.70 11.06 6.51
N LYS A 19 -1.04 10.83 7.78
CA LYS A 19 -0.68 9.58 8.48
C LYS A 19 -1.26 8.36 7.78
N ASN A 20 -2.54 8.39 7.40
CA ASN A 20 -3.17 7.28 6.68
C ASN A 20 -2.49 7.00 5.33
N LEU A 21 -2.13 8.06 4.59
CA LEU A 21 -1.40 7.94 3.33
C LEU A 21 -0.01 7.33 3.53
N ASN A 22 0.74 7.76 4.56
CA ASN A 22 2.04 7.19 4.90
C ASN A 22 1.91 5.69 5.21
N THR A 23 0.89 5.30 5.99
CA THR A 23 0.63 3.89 6.30
C THR A 23 0.28 3.09 5.05
N ALA A 24 -0.53 3.65 4.14
CA ALA A 24 -0.86 3.00 2.87
C ALA A 24 0.38 2.80 1.98
N ILE A 25 1.26 3.80 1.89
CA ILE A 25 2.51 3.69 1.13
C ILE A 25 3.47 2.68 1.77
N ALA A 26 3.59 2.69 3.10
CA ALA A 26 4.38 1.69 3.81
C ALA A 26 3.88 0.27 3.50
N LEU A 27 2.56 0.05 3.47
CA LEU A 27 1.94 -1.21 3.10
C LEU A 27 2.30 -1.65 1.66
N VAL A 28 2.23 -0.73 0.69
CA VAL A 28 2.59 -1.01 -0.70
C VAL A 28 4.07 -1.37 -0.82
N CYS A 29 4.96 -0.54 -0.27
CA CYS A 29 6.40 -0.79 -0.28
C CYS A 29 6.76 -2.11 0.40
N TRP A 30 6.12 -2.41 1.54
CA TRP A 30 6.30 -3.67 2.26
C TRP A 30 5.86 -4.87 1.41
N SER A 31 4.72 -4.79 0.73
CA SER A 31 4.21 -5.86 -0.11
C SER A 31 5.12 -6.14 -1.31
N ILE A 32 5.65 -5.08 -1.96
CA ILE A 32 6.64 -5.20 -3.03
C ILE A 32 7.91 -5.87 -2.52
N TRP A 33 8.41 -5.44 -1.35
CA TRP A 33 9.61 -6.03 -0.75
C TRP A 33 9.42 -7.52 -0.45
N LYS A 34 8.28 -7.91 0.16
CA LYS A 34 7.95 -9.32 0.42
C LYS A 34 7.93 -10.14 -0.87
N HIS A 35 7.25 -9.66 -1.93
CA HIS A 35 7.19 -10.38 -3.20
C HIS A 35 8.56 -10.51 -3.86
N ARG A 36 9.38 -9.46 -3.84
CA ARG A 36 10.75 -9.51 -4.37
C ARG A 36 11.59 -10.56 -3.64
N ASN A 37 11.44 -10.67 -2.32
CA ASN A 37 12.14 -11.71 -1.56
C ASN A 37 11.65 -13.10 -1.93
N ALA A 38 10.33 -13.32 -2.05
CA ALA A 38 9.80 -14.61 -2.49
C ALA A 38 10.29 -15.01 -3.89
N VAL A 39 10.42 -14.05 -4.81
CA VAL A 39 11.00 -14.31 -6.14
C VAL A 39 12.46 -14.76 -6.03
N VAL A 40 13.26 -14.09 -5.20
CA VAL A 40 14.70 -14.36 -5.08
C VAL A 40 14.99 -15.63 -4.29
N PHE A 41 14.28 -15.87 -3.19
CA PHE A 41 14.57 -16.93 -2.24
C PHE A 41 13.72 -18.19 -2.46
N ASP A 42 12.47 -18.04 -2.90
CA ASP A 42 11.53 -19.16 -3.06
C ASP A 42 11.25 -19.51 -4.53
N GLY A 43 11.90 -18.82 -5.47
CA GLY A 43 11.71 -19.04 -6.91
C GLY A 43 10.32 -18.64 -7.42
N ALA A 44 9.60 -17.79 -6.69
CA ALA A 44 8.29 -17.32 -7.12
C ALA A 44 8.37 -16.55 -8.46
N THR A 45 7.32 -16.61 -9.27
CA THR A 45 7.25 -15.82 -10.50
C THR A 45 6.95 -14.35 -10.17
N PRO A 46 7.69 -13.38 -10.75
CA PRO A 46 7.34 -11.96 -10.65
C PRO A 46 5.90 -11.70 -11.11
N SER A 47 5.06 -11.09 -10.27
CA SER A 47 3.65 -10.85 -10.58
C SER A 47 3.12 -9.63 -9.85
N ALA A 48 2.78 -8.58 -10.62
CA ALA A 48 2.14 -7.38 -10.08
C ALA A 48 0.73 -7.68 -9.55
N LEU A 49 0.00 -8.59 -10.19
CA LEU A 49 -1.33 -9.00 -9.75
C LEU A 49 -1.28 -9.68 -8.38
N GLN A 50 -0.26 -10.49 -8.12
CA GLN A 50 -0.07 -11.12 -6.82
C GLN A 50 0.19 -10.08 -5.74
N ILE A 51 1.06 -9.09 -6.02
CA ILE A 51 1.33 -7.97 -5.11
C ILE A 51 0.04 -7.20 -4.78
N LEU A 52 -0.77 -6.86 -5.80
CA LEU A 52 -2.04 -6.14 -5.60
C LEU A 52 -3.03 -6.92 -4.73
N ARG A 53 -3.15 -8.24 -4.96
CA ARG A 53 -3.97 -9.13 -4.13
C ARG A 53 -3.51 -9.16 -2.68
N ASP A 54 -2.21 -9.23 -2.46
CA ASP A 54 -1.65 -9.26 -1.11
C ASP A 54 -1.83 -7.91 -0.39
N ILE A 55 -1.70 -6.79 -1.11
CA ILE A 55 -2.05 -5.46 -0.57
C ILE A 55 -3.53 -5.41 -0.18
N GLY A 56 -4.44 -5.93 -1.02
CA GLY A 56 -5.86 -5.99 -0.71
C GLY A 56 -6.16 -6.77 0.58
N ARG A 57 -5.57 -7.97 0.72
CA ARG A 57 -5.71 -8.81 1.93
C ARG A 57 -5.15 -8.13 3.17
N GLU A 58 -3.92 -7.63 3.08
CA GLU A 58 -3.20 -7.02 4.20
C GLU A 58 -3.86 -5.69 4.62
N SER A 59 -4.33 -4.88 3.66
CA SER A 59 -5.09 -3.65 3.95
C SER A 59 -6.38 -3.95 4.71
N SER A 60 -7.12 -4.99 4.32
CA SER A 60 -8.30 -5.45 5.06
C SER A 60 -7.94 -5.85 6.48
N ALA A 61 -6.88 -6.66 6.67
CA ALA A 61 -6.43 -7.06 7.99
C ALA A 61 -6.05 -5.85 8.88
N TRP A 62 -5.37 -4.86 8.31
CA TRP A 62 -4.95 -3.65 9.02
C TRP A 62 -6.12 -2.72 9.35
N VAL A 63 -7.16 -2.69 8.51
CA VAL A 63 -8.42 -2.02 8.84
C VAL A 63 -9.08 -2.67 10.05
N HIS A 64 -9.17 -4.01 10.06
CA HIS A 64 -9.72 -4.74 11.21
C HIS A 64 -8.90 -4.55 12.49
N ALA A 65 -7.58 -4.43 12.37
CA ALA A 65 -6.68 -4.13 13.47
C ALA A 65 -6.68 -2.65 13.91
N GLY A 66 -7.44 -1.77 13.25
CA GLY A 66 -7.48 -0.33 13.55
C GLY A 66 -6.25 0.46 13.12
N LEU A 67 -5.37 -0.13 12.31
CA LEU A 67 -4.15 0.49 11.78
C LEU A 67 -4.41 1.30 10.51
N LEU A 68 -5.51 1.00 9.80
CA LEU A 68 -5.99 1.74 8.62
C LEU A 68 -7.47 2.08 8.78
N LYS A 69 -7.91 3.21 8.20
CA LYS A 69 -9.33 3.58 8.19
C LYS A 69 -10.00 3.07 6.90
N ALA A 70 -11.11 2.35 7.04
CA ALA A 70 -11.99 2.02 5.92
C ALA A 70 -12.47 3.31 5.22
N GLY A 71 -12.38 3.35 3.89
CA GLY A 71 -12.81 4.51 3.09
C GLY A 71 -11.75 5.56 2.78
N SER A 72 -10.49 5.38 3.17
CA SER A 72 -9.39 6.14 2.55
C SER A 72 -9.31 5.78 1.06
N VAL A 73 -9.14 6.80 0.20
CA VAL A 73 -9.16 6.77 -1.28
C VAL A 73 -8.50 5.50 -1.88
N PHE A 74 -7.43 5.02 -1.23
CA PHE A 74 -6.66 3.83 -1.61
C PHE A 74 -7.45 2.50 -1.63
N ILE A 75 -8.40 2.28 -0.71
CA ILE A 75 -9.09 0.97 -0.60
C ILE A 75 -10.18 0.81 -1.67
N LYS A 76 -10.72 1.92 -2.19
CA LYS A 76 -11.77 1.87 -3.22
C LYS A 76 -11.24 1.42 -4.59
N GLU A 77 -10.01 1.76 -4.96
CA GLU A 77 -9.46 1.35 -6.26
C GLU A 77 -8.93 -0.09 -6.28
N ILE A 78 -8.40 -0.59 -5.16
CA ILE A 78 -7.87 -1.97 -5.08
C ILE A 78 -9.01 -3.01 -5.07
N SER A 79 -10.20 -2.66 -4.58
CA SER A 79 -11.35 -3.56 -4.55
C SER A 79 -12.12 -3.67 -5.88
N VAL A 80 -11.79 -2.86 -6.90
CA VAL A 80 -12.52 -2.77 -8.18
C VAL A 80 -11.78 -3.47 -9.33
N ASN A 81 -10.65 -4.14 -9.07
CA ASN A 81 -9.99 -5.09 -9.97
C ASN A 81 -9.85 -6.46 -9.31
#